data_AF-A0A3N5FSD4-F1
#
_entry.id   AF-A0A3N5FSD4-F1
#
_cell.length_a   1.000
_cell.length_b   1.000
_cell.length_c   1.000
_cell.angle_alpha   90.00
_cell.angle_beta   90.00
_cell.angle_gamma   90.00
#
_symmetry.space_group_name_H-M   'P 1'
#
loop_
_entity.id
_entity.type
_entity.pdbx_description
1 polymer ?
#
loop_
_entity_poly.entity_id
_entity_poly.type
_entity_poly.pdbx_seq_one_letter_code
_entity_poly.pdbx_strand_id
1 'polypeptide(L)'
;MEIRLSSHGTYHHQFHIKWIPKYGKKVLTGKIKEFVEKRLNDIEGYQPDIEIEKHSIQKDYVHLIIIIPPKYSVSGVVGKIKSNTNREIWREFK
;
A
#
# COMPACT_ATOMS: atom_id res chain seq x y z
N MET A 1 12.06 -5.02 -16.78
CA MET A 1 11.39 -3.74 -16.54
C MET A 1 10.24 -3.65 -17.53
N GLU A 2 9.01 -3.76 -17.06
CA GLU A 2 7.81 -3.65 -17.90
C GLU A 2 7.35 -2.19 -17.98
N ILE A 3 7.18 -1.66 -19.18
CA ILE A 3 6.78 -0.27 -19.41
C ILE A 3 5.26 -0.22 -19.62
N ARG A 4 4.58 0.70 -18.91
CA ARG A 4 3.13 0.93 -19.07
C ARG A 4 2.86 2.07 -20.03
N LEU A 5 1.73 1.97 -20.71
CA LEU A 5 1.22 3.02 -21.60
C LEU A 5 0.20 3.90 -20.87
N SER A 6 0.19 5.17 -21.24
CA SER A 6 -0.85 6.14 -20.89
C SER A 6 -1.27 6.88 -22.16
N SER A 7 -2.33 7.69 -22.10
CA SER A 7 -2.85 8.38 -23.28
C SER A 7 -1.83 9.27 -24.02
N HIS A 8 -0.82 9.80 -23.33
CA HIS A 8 0.15 10.74 -23.91
C HIS A 8 1.61 10.42 -23.52
N GLY A 9 1.91 9.18 -23.14
CA GLY A 9 3.27 8.82 -22.74
C GLY A 9 3.39 7.42 -22.17
N THR A 10 4.62 7.03 -21.87
CA THR A 10 4.94 5.74 -21.27
C THR A 10 5.59 5.96 -19.91
N TYR A 11 5.42 5.01 -18.99
CA TYR A 11 5.97 5.14 -17.65
C TYR A 11 6.37 3.78 -17.04
N HIS A 12 7.39 3.83 -16.19
CA HIS A 12 7.72 2.76 -15.24
C HIS A 12 8.05 3.43 -13.91
N HIS A 13 7.01 3.73 -13.13
CA HIS A 13 7.10 4.49 -11.89
C HIS A 13 6.95 3.55 -10.70
N GLN A 14 8.04 2.86 -10.37
CA GLN A 14 8.11 1.92 -9.26
C GLN A 14 8.68 2.62 -8.02
N PHE A 15 8.03 2.44 -6.88
CA PHE A 15 8.44 3.04 -5.62
C PHE A 15 8.61 1.98 -4.54
N HIS A 16 9.69 2.08 -3.75
CA HIS A 16 9.83 1.37 -2.49
C HIS A 16 9.29 2.23 -1.35
N ILE A 17 8.22 1.77 -0.71
CA ILE A 17 7.52 2.51 0.34
C ILE A 17 7.63 1.74 1.64
N LYS A 18 8.03 2.43 2.71
CA LYS A 18 8.05 1.90 4.07
C LYS A 18 7.21 2.79 4.98
N TRP A 19 6.37 2.20 5.83
CA TRP A 19 5.80 2.92 6.98
C TRP A 19 5.77 2.06 8.24
N ILE A 20 5.69 2.73 9.38
CA ILE A 20 5.64 2.14 10.72
C ILE A 20 4.28 2.41 11.38
N PRO A 21 3.79 1.53 12.28
CA PRO A 21 2.74 1.88 13.23
C PRO A 21 3.16 3.04 14.12
N LYS A 22 2.18 3.76 14.67
CA LYS A 22 2.43 4.89 15.56
C LYS A 22 3.34 4.44 16.72
N TYR A 23 4.43 5.20 16.95
CA TYR A 23 5.46 4.91 17.96
C TYR A 23 6.23 3.59 17.77
N GLY A 24 6.24 3.01 16.57
CA GLY A 24 6.98 1.76 16.31
C GLY A 24 6.44 0.55 17.06
N LYS A 25 5.16 0.56 17.45
CA LYS A 25 4.54 -0.55 18.17
C LYS A 25 4.54 -1.82 17.32
N LYS A 26 4.86 -2.96 17.95
CA LYS A 26 4.90 -4.29 17.32
C LYS A 26 3.50 -4.92 17.16
N VAL A 27 2.56 -4.18 16.59
CA VAL A 27 1.12 -4.54 16.49
C VAL A 27 0.76 -5.30 15.22
N LEU A 28 1.66 -5.37 14.23
CA LEU A 28 1.41 -6.05 12.96
C LEU A 28 1.69 -7.55 13.09
N THR A 29 0.93 -8.22 13.95
CA THR A 29 1.07 -9.65 14.25
C THR A 29 -0.30 -10.34 14.27
N GLY A 30 -0.30 -11.67 14.10
CA GLY A 30 -1.51 -12.49 14.07
C GLY A 30 -2.58 -11.94 13.13
N LYS A 31 -3.81 -11.82 13.63
CA LYS A 31 -4.98 -11.36 12.86
C LYS A 31 -4.82 -9.97 12.24
N ILE A 32 -4.10 -9.05 12.91
CA ILE A 32 -3.87 -7.70 12.36
C ILE A 32 -2.95 -7.79 11.13
N LYS A 33 -1.92 -8.62 11.17
CA LYS A 33 -1.03 -8.82 10.02
C LYS A 33 -1.82 -9.39 8.83
N GLU A 34 -2.58 -10.46 9.06
CA GLU A 34 -3.41 -11.13 8.04
C GLU A 34 -4.43 -10.16 7.43
N PHE A 35 -5.05 -9.32 8.27
CA PHE A 35 -5.98 -8.31 7.81
C PHE A 35 -5.29 -7.26 6.92
N VAL A 36 -4.15 -6.72 7.34
CA VAL A 36 -3.40 -5.74 6.55
C VAL A 36 -2.96 -6.36 5.22
N GLU A 37 -2.46 -7.60 5.23
CA GLU A 37 -2.07 -8.34 4.03
C GLU A 37 -3.22 -8.46 3.03
N LYS A 38 -4.40 -8.88 3.51
CA LYS A 38 -5.61 -8.95 2.68
C LYS A 38 -5.96 -7.58 2.08
N ARG A 39 -5.96 -6.51 2.89
CA ARG A 39 -6.29 -5.16 2.42
C ARG A 39 -5.31 -4.61 1.41
N LEU A 40 -4.03 -4.97 1.51
CA LEU A 40 -3.05 -4.59 0.50
C LEU A 40 -3.33 -5.29 -0.83
N ASN A 41 -3.65 -6.59 -0.80
CA ASN A 41 -4.01 -7.34 -2.00
C ASN A 41 -5.31 -6.81 -2.66
N ASP A 42 -6.25 -6.26 -1.87
CA ASP A 42 -7.49 -5.70 -2.39
C ASP A 42 -7.32 -4.33 -3.09
N ILE A 43 -6.17 -3.66 -2.97
CA ILE A 43 -5.98 -2.28 -3.48
C ILE A 43 -6.25 -2.17 -4.98
N GLU A 44 -5.82 -3.15 -5.77
CA GLU A 44 -5.97 -3.14 -7.23
C GLU A 44 -7.45 -3.23 -7.63
N GLY A 45 -8.30 -3.88 -6.81
CA GLY A 45 -9.74 -3.92 -7.01
C GLY A 45 -10.44 -2.58 -6.80
N TYR A 46 -9.89 -1.70 -5.95
CA TYR A 46 -10.43 -0.36 -5.71
C TYR A 46 -9.81 0.72 -6.58
N GLN A 47 -8.55 0.51 -7.00
CA GLN A 47 -7.79 1.46 -7.81
C GLN A 47 -6.97 0.69 -8.86
N PRO A 48 -7.59 0.33 -9.99
CA PRO A 48 -6.98 -0.56 -11.00
C PRO A 48 -5.69 -0.03 -11.64
N ASP A 49 -5.50 1.30 -11.60
CA ASP A 49 -4.30 1.92 -12.15
C ASP A 49 -3.06 1.79 -11.25
N ILE A 50 -3.24 1.37 -9.99
CA ILE A 50 -2.16 1.24 -8.99
C ILE A 50 -1.94 -0.24 -8.73
N GLU A 51 -0.69 -0.67 -8.80
CA GLU A 51 -0.31 -2.08 -8.67
C GLU A 51 0.69 -2.28 -7.55
N ILE A 52 0.47 -3.30 -6.72
CA ILE A 52 1.41 -3.69 -5.66
C ILE A 52 2.13 -4.94 -6.12
N GLU A 53 3.32 -4.76 -6.70
CA GLU A 53 4.13 -5.89 -7.17
C GLU A 53 4.56 -6.79 -6.01
N LYS A 54 4.95 -6.19 -4.87
CA LYS A 54 5.42 -6.93 -3.70
C LYS A 54 5.07 -6.19 -2.42
N HIS A 55 4.76 -6.94 -1.37
CA HIS A 55 4.67 -6.41 -0.02
C HIS A 55 5.34 -7.34 0.98
N SER A 56 5.77 -6.77 2.11
CA SER A 56 6.27 -7.53 3.25
C SER A 56 5.87 -6.81 4.54
N ILE A 57 5.21 -7.55 5.42
CA ILE A 57 4.75 -7.04 6.72
C ILE A 57 5.60 -7.64 7.83
N GLN A 58 6.35 -6.76 8.50
CA GLN A 58 7.08 -7.04 9.72
C GLN A 58 6.28 -6.55 10.93
N LYS A 59 6.67 -6.97 12.14
CA LYS A 59 5.88 -6.71 13.36
C LYS A 59 5.66 -5.21 13.62
N ASP A 60 6.59 -4.37 13.17
CA ASP A 60 6.69 -2.93 13.43
C ASP A 60 6.79 -2.07 12.15
N TYR A 61 6.73 -2.66 10.95
CA TYR A 61 6.68 -1.91 9.70
C TYR A 61 6.14 -2.71 8.53
N VAL A 62 5.68 -1.99 7.50
CA VAL A 62 5.28 -2.54 6.20
C VAL A 62 6.21 -2.00 5.13
N HIS A 63 6.65 -2.88 4.23
CA HIS A 63 7.31 -2.54 2.97
C HIS A 63 6.40 -2.85 1.78
N LEU A 64 6.35 -1.94 0.80
CA LEU A 64 5.70 -2.14 -0.48
C LEU A 64 6.66 -1.80 -1.62
N ILE A 65 6.61 -2.59 -2.68
CA ILE A 65 7.01 -2.19 -4.02
C ILE A 65 5.72 -1.93 -4.78
N ILE A 66 5.50 -0.69 -5.20
CA ILE A 66 4.24 -0.24 -5.78
C ILE A 66 4.49 0.56 -7.05
N ILE A 67 3.69 0.32 -8.08
CA ILE A 67 3.69 1.08 -9.31
C ILE A 67 2.57 2.12 -9.24
N ILE A 68 2.94 3.40 -9.39
CA ILE A 68 1.99 4.52 -9.31
C ILE A 68 2.09 5.36 -10.59
N PRO A 69 1.00 5.50 -11.36
CA PRO A 69 0.97 6.35 -12.54
C PRO A 69 1.35 7.81 -12.23
N PRO A 70 2.01 8.53 -13.17
CA PRO A 70 2.45 9.92 -12.97
C PRO A 70 1.31 10.91 -12.68
N LYS A 71 0.07 10.59 -13.06
CA LYS A 71 -1.11 11.42 -12.77
C LYS A 71 -1.47 11.50 -11.28
N TYR A 72 -0.96 10.58 -10.46
CA TYR A 72 -1.20 10.55 -9.03
C TYR A 72 0.03 11.03 -8.26
N SER A 73 -0.18 11.88 -7.26
CA SER A 73 0.88 12.19 -6.29
C SER A 73 1.17 10.95 -5.44
N VAL A 74 2.44 10.57 -5.31
CA VAL A 74 2.88 9.44 -4.47
C VAL A 74 2.39 9.63 -3.02
N SER A 75 2.54 10.83 -2.46
CA SER A 75 2.09 11.15 -1.10
C SER A 75 0.59 10.97 -0.91
N GLY A 76 -0.23 11.37 -1.90
CA GLY A 76 -1.68 11.19 -1.87
C GLY A 76 -2.10 9.72 -1.89
N VAL A 77 -1.45 8.89 -2.71
CA VAL A 77 -1.68 7.44 -2.75
C VAL A 77 -1.32 6.80 -1.41
N VAL A 78 -0.11 7.06 -0.90
CA VAL A 78 0.36 6.53 0.38
C VAL A 78 -0.54 6.99 1.54
N GLY A 79 -0.97 8.25 1.52
CA GLY A 79 -1.89 8.80 2.50
C GLY A 79 -3.23 8.07 2.52
N LYS A 80 -3.82 7.82 1.35
CA LYS A 80 -5.06 7.04 1.23
C LYS A 80 -4.90 5.62 1.75
N ILE A 81 -3.85 4.91 1.34
CA ILE A 81 -3.57 3.54 1.79
C ILE A 81 -3.51 3.51 3.32
N LYS A 82 -2.64 4.33 3.93
CA LYS A 82 -2.47 4.38 5.39
C LYS A 82 -3.76 4.76 6.12
N SER A 83 -4.50 5.75 5.62
CA SER A 83 -5.74 6.22 6.24
C SER A 83 -6.81 5.12 6.22
N ASN A 84 -7.01 4.47 5.07
CA ASN A 84 -7.99 3.40 4.91
C ASN A 84 -7.62 2.18 5.76
N THR A 85 -6.36 1.72 5.70
CA THR A 85 -5.89 0.60 6.54
C THR A 85 -6.11 0.90 8.02
N ASN A 86 -5.76 2.10 8.51
CA ASN A 86 -5.99 2.46 9.90
C ASN A 86 -7.49 2.46 10.25
N ARG A 87 -8.33 3.09 9.43
CA ARG A 87 -9.79 3.13 9.64
C ARG A 87 -10.37 1.73 9.76
N GLU A 88 -10.00 0.84 8.85
CA GLU A 88 -10.57 -0.51 8.79
C GLU A 88 -10.05 -1.41 9.94
N ILE A 89 -8.78 -1.27 10.36
CA ILE A 89 -8.27 -1.93 11.57
C ILE A 89 -9.08 -1.51 12.80
N TRP A 90 -9.34 -0.20 12.96
CA TRP A 90 -10.13 0.31 14.09
C TRP A 90 -11.59 -0.11 14.07
N ARG A 91 -12.14 -0.50 12.91
CA ARG A 91 -13.51 -1.02 12.81
C ARG A 91 -13.60 -2.50 13.17
N GLU A 92 -12.59 -3.28 12.81
CA GLU A 92 -12.58 -4.74 12.99
C GLU A 92 -12.07 -5.17 14.37
N PHE A 93 -11.10 -4.45 14.94
CA PHE A 93 -10.35 -4.89 16.13
C PHE A 93 -10.50 -3.97 17.36
N LYS A 94 -11.46 -3.05 17.34
CA LYS A 94 -11.80 -2.19 18.48
C LYS A 94 -13.12 -2.62 19.09
#